data_AF-A0A8C2KD29-F1
#
_entry.id   AF-A0A8C2KD29-F1
#
_cell.length_a   1.000
_cell.length_b   1.000
_cell.length_c   1.000
_cell.angle_alpha   90.00
_cell.angle_beta   90.00
_cell.angle_gamma   90.00
#
_symmetry.space_group_name_H-M   'P 1'
#
loop_
_entity.id
_entity.type
_entity.pdbx_description
1 polymer ?
#
loop_
_entity_poly.entity_id
_entity_poly.type
_entity_poly.pdbx_seq_one_letter_code
_entity_poly.pdbx_strand_id
1 'polypeptide(L)' 'MPNIGYGSNKKTKHMLPSGFRKFLVHNVKELEVLLMCNKSYCAEIAHNVSSKNRKAIVERAAQLAIRVT' A
#
# COMPACT_ATOMS: atom_id res chain seq x y z
N MET A 1 -25.31 -18.98 -0.24
CA MET A 1 -25.04 -18.10 -1.41
C MET A 1 -24.65 -16.71 -0.91
N PRO A 2 -23.63 -16.06 -1.50
CA PRO A 2 -23.32 -14.66 -1.20
C PRO A 2 -24.46 -13.75 -1.69
N ASN A 3 -24.89 -12.81 -0.84
CA ASN A 3 -25.91 -11.81 -1.09
C ASN A 3 -25.37 -10.37 -0.87
N ILE A 4 -26.15 -9.36 -1.27
CA ILE A 4 -25.78 -7.94 -1.11
C ILE A 4 -25.63 -7.51 0.37
N GLY A 5 -26.29 -8.22 1.30
CA GLY A 5 -26.24 -7.96 2.73
C GLY A 5 -24.88 -8.26 3.38
N TYR A 6 -24.03 -9.08 2.76
CA TYR A 6 -22.65 -9.30 3.23
C TYR A 6 -21.68 -8.17 2.84
N GLY A 7 -22.15 -7.14 2.13
CA GLY A 7 -21.33 -6.00 1.72
C GLY A 7 -20.75 -5.25 2.93
N SER A 8 -19.41 -5.12 2.97
CA SER A 8 -18.75 -4.33 4.01
C SER A 8 -19.09 -2.83 3.89
N ASN A 9 -19.06 -2.13 5.02
CA ASN A 9 -19.33 -0.68 5.07
C ASN A 9 -18.44 0.09 4.08
N LYS A 10 -19.03 1.00 3.30
CA LYS A 10 -18.34 1.81 2.28
C LYS A 10 -17.12 2.56 2.80
N LYS A 11 -17.15 3.02 4.06
CA LYS A 11 -16.02 3.75 4.67
C LYS A 11 -14.81 2.85 4.94
N THR A 12 -15.06 1.62 5.39
CA THR A 12 -14.01 0.68 5.83
C THR A 12 -13.64 -0.37 4.79
N LYS A 13 -14.38 -0.44 3.68
CA LYS A 13 -14.09 -1.34 2.57
C LYS A 13 -12.65 -1.12 2.08
N HIS A 14 -11.93 -2.22 1.84
CA HIS A 14 -10.53 -2.24 1.38
C HIS A 14 -9.47 -1.74 2.39
N MET A 15 -9.84 -1.47 3.64
CA MET A 15 -8.87 -1.16 4.69
C MET A 15 -8.24 -2.43 5.26
N LEU A 16 -6.95 -2.35 5.57
CA LEU A 16 -6.21 -3.36 6.31
C LEU A 16 -6.47 -3.19 7.81
N PRO A 17 -6.20 -4.24 8.62
CA PRO A 17 -6.24 -4.14 10.08
C PRO A 17 -5.33 -3.04 10.65
N SER A 18 -4.30 -2.63 9.91
CA SER A 18 -3.41 -1.51 10.24
C SER A 18 -4.05 -0.13 10.09
N GLY A 19 -5.28 -0.04 9.54
CA GLY A 19 -5.98 1.22 9.29
C GLY A 19 -5.63 1.87 7.95
N PHE A 20 -4.74 1.28 7.16
CA PHE A 20 -4.34 1.78 5.83
C PHE A 20 -5.03 1.02 4.70
N ARG A 21 -5.09 1.62 3.52
CA ARG A 21 -5.41 0.93 2.27
C ARG A 21 -4.13 0.55 1.54
N LYS A 22 -4.02 -0.68 1.06
CA LYS A 22 -2.82 -1.12 0.33
C LYS A 22 -2.79 -0.57 -1.10
N PHE A 23 -1.60 -0.19 -1.53
CA PHE A 23 -1.31 0.26 -2.88
C PHE A 23 -0.11 -0.55 -3.40
N LEU A 24 -0.32 -1.31 -4.47
CA LEU A 24 0.72 -2.14 -5.06
C LEU A 24 1.75 -1.26 -5.77
N VAL A 25 3.04 -1.45 -5.46
CA VAL A 25 4.16 -0.73 -6.10
C VAL A 25 5.15 -1.68 -6.76
N HIS A 26 5.58 -1.32 -7.96
CA HIS A 26 6.59 -2.05 -8.74
C HIS A 26 7.97 -1.39 -8.72
N ASN A 27 8.01 -0.07 -8.50
CA ASN A 27 9.25 0.71 -8.54
C ASN A 27 9.23 1.90 -7.57
N VAL A 28 10.35 2.61 -7.51
CA VAL A 28 10.56 3.75 -6.60
C VAL A 28 9.73 4.98 -6.99
N LYS A 29 9.45 5.18 -8.28
CA LYS A 29 8.66 6.34 -8.75
C LYS A 29 7.19 6.22 -8.33
N GLU A 30 6.66 5.00 -8.30
CA GLU A 30 5.28 4.75 -7.85
C GLU A 30 5.07 5.07 -6.36
N LEU A 31 6.13 5.07 -5.54
CA LEU A 31 6.04 5.55 -4.14
C LEU A 31 5.76 7.05 -4.06
N GLU A 32 6.17 7.85 -5.05
CA GLU A 32 6.01 9.31 -5.00
C GLU A 32 4.54 9.72 -5.13
N VAL A 33 3.71 8.89 -5.76
CA VAL A 33 2.24 9.06 -5.80
C VAL A 33 1.63 9.05 -4.38
N LEU A 34 2.28 8.35 -3.44
CA LEU A 34 1.82 8.24 -2.06
C LEU A 34 2.36 9.35 -1.13
N LEU A 35 3.14 10.30 -1.66
CA LEU A 35 3.78 11.35 -0.85
C LEU A 35 2.80 12.13 0.03
N MET A 36 1.66 12.54 -0.56
CA MET A 36 0.61 13.28 0.17
C MET A 36 -0.41 12.36 0.86
N CYS A 37 -0.39 11.08 0.54
CA CYS A 37 -1.41 10.10 0.93
C CYS A 37 -0.90 9.07 1.97
N ASN A 38 0.29 9.29 2.53
CA ASN A 38 1.00 8.38 3.44
C ASN A 38 0.26 8.04 4.74
N LYS A 39 -0.75 8.82 5.16
CA LYS A 39 -1.62 8.53 6.31
C LYS A 39 -2.78 7.58 5.99
N SER A 40 -3.18 7.50 4.73
CA SER A 40 -4.35 6.73 4.28
C SER A 40 -3.95 5.45 3.56
N TYR A 41 -2.78 5.43 2.93
CA TYR A 41 -2.31 4.31 2.12
C TYR A 41 -0.95 3.78 2.58
N CYS A 42 -0.78 2.47 2.48
CA CYS A 42 0.49 1.77 2.64
C CYS A 42 0.93 1.16 1.31
N ALA A 43 2.24 1.07 1.09
CA ALA A 43 2.81 0.48 -0.11
C ALA A 43 2.96 -1.05 0.07
N GLU A 44 2.49 -1.83 -0.89
CA GLU A 44 2.70 -3.28 -0.96
C GLU A 44 3.65 -3.58 -2.12
N ILE A 45 4.82 -4.16 -1.84
CA ILE A 45 5.80 -4.40 -2.92
C ILE A 45 5.37 -5.62 -3.73
N ALA A 46 5.19 -5.42 -5.03
CA ALA A 46 4.78 -6.48 -5.94
C ALA A 46 5.73 -7.69 -5.89
N HIS A 47 5.15 -8.90 -5.96
CA HIS A 47 5.87 -10.16 -5.80
C HIS A 47 7.06 -10.32 -6.77
N ASN A 48 6.96 -9.76 -7.97
CA ASN A 48 7.95 -9.86 -9.05
C ASN A 48 9.17 -8.93 -8.89
N VAL A 49 9.17 -8.01 -7.91
CA VAL A 49 10.29 -7.09 -7.70
C VAL A 49 11.47 -7.83 -7.06
N SER A 50 12.65 -7.70 -7.68
CA SER A 50 13.90 -8.30 -7.19
C SER A 50 14.31 -7.77 -5.82
N SER A 51 15.09 -8.54 -5.08
CA SER A 51 15.60 -8.17 -3.75
C SER A 51 16.39 -6.86 -3.75
N LYS A 52 17.22 -6.63 -4.78
CA LYS A 52 17.98 -5.38 -4.96
C LYS A 52 17.06 -4.17 -5.08
N ASN A 53 16.00 -4.27 -5.88
CA ASN A 53 15.06 -3.18 -6.09
C ASN A 53 14.15 -2.99 -4.86
N ARG A 54 13.78 -4.07 -4.17
CA ARG A 54 13.04 -4.01 -2.88
C ARG A 54 13.78 -3.18 -1.85
N LYS A 55 15.10 -3.35 -1.73
CA LYS A 55 15.92 -2.56 -0.80
C LYS A 55 15.83 -1.05 -1.10
N ALA A 56 15.95 -0.66 -2.36
CA ALA A 56 15.83 0.74 -2.78
C ALA A 56 14.42 1.32 -2.52
N ILE A 57 13.37 0.51 -2.73
CA ILE A 57 11.98 0.88 -2.44
C ILE A 57 11.79 1.11 -0.92
N VAL A 58 12.31 0.22 -0.08
CA VAL A 58 12.20 0.35 1.39
C VAL A 58 12.96 1.58 1.89
N GLU A 59 14.17 1.82 1.39
CA GLU A 59 14.97 3.01 1.74
C GLU A 59 14.24 4.31 1.35
N ARG A 60 13.66 4.37 0.13
CA ARG A 60 12.87 5.53 -0.30
C ARG A 60 11.59 5.68 0.51
N ALA A 61 10.88 4.59 0.80
CA ALA A 61 9.64 4.65 1.58
C ALA A 61 9.89 5.19 2.99
N ALA A 62 11.03 4.86 3.61
CA ALA A 62 11.43 5.43 4.89
C ALA A 62 11.65 6.95 4.82
N GLN A 63 12.27 7.45 3.75
CA GLN A 63 12.45 8.90 3.53
C GLN A 63 11.12 9.65 3.40
N LEU A 64 10.12 9.01 2.79
CA LEU A 64 8.80 9.60 2.54
C LEU A 64 7.79 9.32 3.68
N ALA A 65 8.23 8.66 4.76
CA ALA A 65 7.38 8.20 5.86
C ALA A 65 6.16 7.38 5.38
N ILE A 66 6.37 6.53 4.37
CA ILE A 66 5.35 5.61 3.85
C ILE A 66 5.53 4.25 4.52
N ARG A 67 4.46 3.71 5.11
CA ARG A 67 4.47 2.34 5.64
C ARG A 67 4.48 1.34 4.50
N VAL A 68 5.43 0.40 4.54
CA VAL A 68 5.52 -0.72 3.59
C VAL A 68 5.01 -2.00 4.26
N THR A 69 4.24 -2.80 3.51
CA THR A 69 3.81 -4.17 3.83
C THR A 69 4.40 -5.14 2.84
#